data_AF-A0ABD5RLP9-F1
#
_entry.id   AF-A0ABD5RLP9-F1
#
_cell.length_a   1.000
_cell.length_b   1.000
_cell.length_c   1.000
_cell.angle_alpha   90.00
_cell.angle_beta   90.00
_cell.angle_gamma   90.00
#
_symmetry.space_group_name_H-M   'P 1'
#
loop_
_entity.id
_entity.type
_entity.pdbx_description
1 polymer ?
#
loop_
_entity_poly.entity_id
_entity_poly.type
_entity_poly.pdbx_seq_one_letter_code
_entity_poly.pdbx_strand_id
1 'polypeptide(L)' 'MALDRETVTEIAVSVVSVGLFIAAVVFVGSTYNSDGLSGDGAFALIGAIAGFVVLLTVVAFFLARQ' A
#
# COMPACT_ATOMS: atom_id res chain seq x y z
N MET A 1 21.93 20.42 -4.84
CA MET A 1 20.64 20.77 -4.21
C MET A 1 20.53 19.91 -2.97
N ALA A 2 20.56 20.49 -1.77
CA ALA A 2 20.34 19.71 -0.55
C ALA A 2 18.85 19.35 -0.48
N LEU A 3 18.52 18.11 -0.12
CA LEU A 3 17.11 17.72 0.01
C LEU A 3 16.53 18.38 1.26
N ASP A 4 15.47 19.15 1.07
CA ASP A 4 14.71 19.71 2.17
C ASP A 4 13.96 18.60 2.92
N ARG A 5 13.77 18.76 4.24
CA ARG A 5 13.13 17.74 5.08
C ARG A 5 11.72 17.39 4.62
N GLU A 6 11.04 18.34 4.01
CA GLU A 6 9.71 18.16 3.40
C GLU A 6 9.77 17.22 2.20
N THR A 7 10.69 17.47 1.26
CA THR A 7 10.92 16.60 0.09
C THR A 7 11.29 15.17 0.49
N VAL A 8 12.14 15.02 1.52
CA VAL A 8 12.50 13.69 2.04
C VAL A 8 11.28 12.98 2.63
N THR A 9 10.42 13.71 3.34
CA THR A 9 9.19 13.16 3.94
C THR A 9 8.21 12.71 2.87
N GLU A 10 7.99 13.53 1.83
CA GLU A 10 7.09 13.21 0.73
C GLU A 10 7.54 11.93 -0.02
N ILE A 11 8.83 11.84 -0.33
CA ILE A 11 9.41 10.63 -0.95
C ILE A 11 9.25 9.43 -0.03
N ALA A 12 9.58 9.57 1.26
CA ALA A 12 9.48 8.49 2.22
C ALA A 12 8.04 7.97 2.34
N VAL A 13 7.06 8.87 2.40
CA VAL A 13 5.64 8.55 2.46
C VAL A 13 5.18 7.79 1.22
N SER A 14 5.59 8.23 0.03
CA SER A 14 5.27 7.55 -1.22
C SER A 14 5.86 6.14 -1.27
N VAL A 15 7.15 6.00 -0.94
CA VAL A 15 7.86 4.72 -0.92
C VAL A 15 7.24 3.75 0.09
N VAL A 16 6.94 4.22 1.30
CA VAL A 16 6.30 3.41 2.35
C VAL A 16 4.91 2.94 1.92
N SER A 17 4.12 3.80 1.30
CA SER A 17 2.76 3.47 0.86
C SER A 17 2.79 2.39 -0.21
N VAL A 18 3.62 2.55 -1.24
CA VAL A 18 3.79 1.56 -2.31
C VAL A 18 4.37 0.25 -1.75
N GLY A 19 5.36 0.34 -0.86
CA GLY A 19 5.95 -0.83 -0.22
C GLY A 19 4.94 -1.66 0.58
N LEU A 20 4.07 -0.99 1.34
CA LEU A 20 2.97 -1.64 2.06
C LEU A 20 1.99 -2.35 1.13
N PHE A 21 1.64 -1.72 0.00
CA PHE A 21 0.75 -2.34 -0.98
C PHE A 21 1.35 -3.60 -1.59
N ILE A 22 2.61 -3.53 -2.01
CA ILE A 22 3.34 -4.68 -2.57
C ILE A 22 3.40 -5.80 -1.53
N ALA A 23 3.74 -5.48 -0.28
CA ALA A 23 3.79 -6.47 0.80
C ALA A 23 2.44 -7.16 1.02
N ALA A 24 1.33 -6.40 1.00
CA ALA A 24 -0.01 -6.95 1.13
C ALA A 24 -0.35 -7.89 -0.04
N VAL A 25 -0.04 -7.51 -1.28
CA VAL A 25 -0.28 -8.35 -2.46
C VAL A 25 0.54 -9.64 -2.40
N VAL A 26 1.83 -9.54 -2.03
CA VAL A 26 2.71 -10.70 -1.87
C VAL A 26 2.19 -11.62 -0.75
N PHE A 27 1.74 -11.06 0.36
CA PHE A 27 1.15 -11.82 1.47
C PHE A 27 -0.09 -12.60 1.03
N VAL A 28 -1.04 -11.93 0.37
CA VAL A 28 -2.25 -12.58 -0.17
C VAL A 28 -1.88 -13.64 -1.20
N GLY A 29 -0.98 -13.32 -2.14
CA GLY A 29 -0.49 -14.26 -3.13
C GLY A 29 0.12 -15.51 -2.48
N SER A 30 1.06 -15.34 -1.56
CA SER A 30 1.71 -16.47 -0.88
C SER A 30 0.77 -17.32 -0.03
N THR A 31 -0.28 -16.72 0.56
CA THR A 31 -1.24 -17.42 1.43
C THR A 31 -2.28 -18.20 0.63
N TYR A 32 -2.77 -17.64 -0.47
CA TYR A 32 -3.93 -18.18 -1.20
C TYR A 32 -3.59 -18.85 -2.54
N ASN A 33 -2.31 -18.92 -2.92
CA ASN A 33 -1.84 -19.57 -4.14
C ASN A 33 -1.64 -21.08 -3.93
N SER A 34 -2.73 -21.83 -3.92
CA SER A 34 -2.70 -23.29 -3.74
C SER A 34 -3.00 -24.12 -5.00
N ASP A 35 -3.37 -23.51 -6.13
CA ASP A 35 -3.39 -24.11 -7.49
C ASP A 35 -3.92 -23.08 -8.54
N GLY A 36 -3.67 -21.79 -8.28
CA GLY A 36 -4.37 -20.65 -8.88
C GLY A 36 -4.99 -19.75 -7.79
N LEU A 37 -5.58 -18.64 -8.20
CA LEU A 37 -6.24 -17.72 -7.27
C LEU A 37 -7.57 -18.34 -6.81
N SER A 38 -7.60 -18.85 -5.58
CA SER A 38 -8.84 -19.33 -4.96
C SER A 38 -9.88 -18.19 -4.85
N GLY A 39 -11.17 -18.54 -4.79
CA GLY A 39 -12.24 -17.54 -4.65
C GLY A 39 -12.06 -16.62 -3.43
N ASP A 40 -11.58 -17.18 -2.32
CA ASP A 40 -11.22 -16.41 -1.12
C ASP A 40 -9.98 -15.53 -1.34
N GLY A 41 -8.98 -16.02 -2.08
CA GLY A 41 -7.82 -15.23 -2.48
C GLY A 41 -8.18 -14.02 -3.34
N ALA A 42 -9.18 -14.16 -4.23
CA ALA A 42 -9.70 -13.05 -5.02
C ALA A 42 -10.37 -11.98 -4.14
N PHE A 43 -11.21 -12.39 -3.18
CA PHE A 43 -11.81 -11.47 -2.21
C PHE A 43 -10.77 -10.79 -1.31
N ALA A 44 -9.77 -11.53 -0.84
CA ALA A 44 -8.66 -10.99 -0.06
C ALA A 44 -7.86 -9.94 -0.86
N LEU A 45 -7.65 -10.18 -2.16
CA LEU A 45 -6.98 -9.23 -3.05
C LEU A 45 -7.79 -7.93 -3.22
N ILE A 46 -9.12 -8.05 -3.42
CA ILE A 46 -10.03 -6.90 -3.48
C ILE A 46 -9.98 -6.12 -2.16
N GLY A 47 -9.98 -6.82 -1.02
CA GLY A 47 -9.84 -6.22 0.31
C GLY A 47 -8.50 -5.46 0.47
N ALA A 48 -7.40 -6.03 -0.01
CA ALA A 48 -6.09 -5.37 -0.01
C ALA A 48 -6.07 -4.10 -0.86
N ILE A 49 -6.71 -4.12 -2.04
CA ILE A 49 -6.86 -2.94 -2.90
C ILE A 49 -7.72 -1.87 -2.21
N ALA A 50 -8.87 -2.24 -1.65
CA ALA A 50 -9.73 -1.31 -0.93
C ALA A 50 -9.00 -0.69 0.28
N GLY A 51 -8.28 -1.51 1.05
CA GLY A 51 -7.44 -1.06 2.15
C GLY A 51 -6.34 -0.10 1.71
N PHE A 52 -5.73 -0.34 0.55
CA PHE A 52 -4.72 0.56 -0.02
C PHE A 52 -5.31 1.91 -0.44
N VAL A 53 -6.51 1.94 -1.01
CA VAL A 53 -7.20 3.21 -1.32
C VAL A 53 -7.49 4.01 -0.04
N VAL A 54 -7.92 3.33 1.03
CA VAL A 54 -8.11 3.95 2.35
C VAL A 54 -6.77 4.47 2.89
N LEU A 55 -5.69 3.70 2.76
CA LEU A 55 -4.35 4.12 3.16
C LEU A 55 -3.94 5.39 2.42
N LEU A 56 -4.12 5.46 1.11
CA LEU A 56 -3.84 6.67 0.32
C LEU A 56 -4.66 7.87 0.82
N THR A 57 -5.90 7.64 1.25
CA THR A 57 -6.75 8.70 1.80
C THR A 57 -6.20 9.22 3.13
N VAL A 58 -5.77 8.31 4.01
CA VAL A 58 -5.15 8.67 5.30
C VAL A 58 -3.83 9.42 5.08
N VAL A 59 -3.00 8.92 4.15
CA VAL A 59 -1.73 9.54 3.78
C VAL A 59 -1.93 10.93 3.19
N ALA A 60 -2.88 11.09 2.25
CA ALA A 60 -3.19 12.38 1.66
C ALA A 60 -3.69 13.38 2.71
N PHE A 61 -4.53 12.93 3.64
CA PHE A 61 -5.00 13.77 4.75
C PHE A 61 -3.86 14.17 5.70
N PHE A 62 -2.95 13.25 6.00
CA PHE A 62 -1.78 13.54 6.83
C PHE A 62 -0.86 14.57 6.17
N LEU A 63 -0.57 14.39 4.88
CA LEU A 63 0.26 15.30 4.10
C LEU A 63 -0.38 16.70 3.98
N ALA A 64 -1.70 16.76 3.78
CA ALA A 64 -2.43 18.03 3.72
C ALA A 64 -2.44 18.81 5.04
N ARG A 65 -2.08 18.16 6.15
CA ARG A 65 -2.04 18.75 7.49
C ARG A 65 -0.63 19.10 7.95
N GLN A 66 0.39 18.70 7.18
CA GLN A 66 1.79 19.03 7.41
C GLN A 66 2.16 20.30 6.63
#